data_AF-A0A2M8NY55-F1
#
_entry.id   AF-A0A2M8NY55-F1
#
_cell.length_a   1.000
_cell.length_b   1.000
_cell.length_c   1.000
_cell.angle_alpha   90.00
_cell.angle_beta   90.00
_cell.angle_gamma   90.00
#
_symmetry.space_group_name_H-M   'P 1'
#
loop_
_entity.id
_entity.type
_entity.pdbx_description
1 polymer ?
#
loop_
_entity_poly.entity_id
_entity_poly.type
_entity_poly.pdbx_seq_one_letter_code
_entity_poly.pdbx_strand_id
1 'polypeptide(L)'
;MAKGDYERIILADADLTGIYFGGANLKRGIFRRAILKNANLRDADFSHADLRDADLSGAHLACVNLCGANLTGANLHNANLWGAIFDSATIMPDGTFWAGDEN
;
A
#
# COMPACT_ATOMS: atom_id res chain seq x y z
N MET A 1 -0.66 20.11 0.16
CA MET A 1 -2.01 19.48 0.18
C MET A 1 -2.24 18.97 1.59
N ALA A 2 -3.44 19.20 2.15
CA ALA A 2 -3.77 18.72 3.50
C ALA A 2 -3.66 17.19 3.54
N LYS A 3 -3.09 16.65 4.63
CA LYS A 3 -3.15 15.20 4.92
C LYS A 3 -4.62 14.85 5.07
N GLY A 4 -5.20 14.18 4.08
CA GLY A 4 -6.57 13.71 4.17
C GLY A 4 -6.64 12.54 5.14
N ASP A 5 -7.64 12.59 6.01
CA ASP A 5 -7.99 11.48 6.90
C ASP A 5 -9.08 10.64 6.23
N TYR A 6 -8.68 9.45 5.77
CA TYR A 6 -9.48 8.55 4.95
C TYR A 6 -9.54 7.16 5.58
N GLU A 7 -9.58 7.10 6.91
CA GLU A 7 -9.73 5.85 7.66
C GLU A 7 -11.00 5.13 7.18
N ARG A 8 -10.84 4.01 6.44
CA ARG A 8 -11.90 3.22 5.78
C ARG A 8 -12.45 3.75 4.44
N ILE A 9 -11.64 4.46 3.66
CA ILE A 9 -12.04 4.80 2.28
C ILE A 9 -12.21 3.54 1.41
N ILE A 10 -13.13 3.60 0.45
CA ILE A 10 -13.35 2.55 -0.53
C ILE A 10 -13.00 3.11 -1.91
N LEU A 11 -11.93 2.58 -2.51
CA LEU A 11 -11.42 2.90 -3.84
C LEU A 11 -11.11 1.61 -4.61
N ALA A 12 -11.92 0.55 -4.39
CA ALA A 12 -11.82 -0.68 -5.15
C ALA A 12 -12.08 -0.40 -6.64
N ASP A 13 -11.30 -1.05 -7.50
CA ASP A 13 -11.36 -0.90 -8.97
C ASP A 13 -11.08 0.52 -9.50
N ALA A 14 -10.66 1.46 -8.63
CA ALA A 14 -10.43 2.84 -9.03
C ALA A 14 -9.11 3.00 -9.80
N ASP A 15 -9.12 3.86 -10.83
CA ASP A 15 -7.88 4.36 -11.43
C ASP A 15 -7.37 5.55 -10.63
N LEU A 16 -6.22 5.35 -9.99
CA LEU A 16 -5.51 6.30 -9.14
C LEU A 16 -4.08 6.50 -9.65
N THR A 17 -3.85 6.28 -10.95
CA THR A 17 -2.54 6.42 -11.58
C THR A 17 -1.95 7.80 -11.31
N GLY A 18 -0.74 7.85 -10.77
CA GLY A 18 -0.03 9.09 -10.47
C GLY A 18 -0.63 9.92 -9.33
N ILE A 19 -1.59 9.39 -8.56
CA ILE A 19 -2.20 10.13 -7.46
C ILE A 19 -1.17 10.53 -6.40
N TYR A 20 -1.43 11.64 -5.72
CA TYR A 20 -0.62 12.11 -4.60
C TYR A 20 -1.34 11.85 -3.27
N PHE A 21 -0.89 10.82 -2.56
CA PHE A 21 -1.32 10.50 -1.19
C PHE A 21 -0.16 10.48 -0.18
N GLY A 22 0.95 11.18 -0.49
CA GLY A 22 2.08 11.25 0.42
C GLY A 22 1.66 11.75 1.81
N GLY A 23 1.94 10.96 2.85
CA GLY A 23 1.58 11.25 4.23
C GLY A 23 0.08 11.12 4.59
N ALA A 24 -0.76 10.58 3.70
CA ALA A 24 -2.19 10.41 3.94
C ALA A 24 -2.48 9.30 4.95
N ASN A 25 -3.57 9.43 5.70
CA ASN A 25 -4.10 8.35 6.55
C ASN A 25 -5.09 7.51 5.74
N LEU A 26 -4.68 6.34 5.27
CA LEU A 26 -5.46 5.41 4.44
C LEU A 26 -5.70 4.07 5.16
N LYS A 27 -5.58 4.09 6.48
CA LYS A 27 -5.79 2.94 7.37
C LYS A 27 -7.09 2.24 7.05
N ARG A 28 -7.05 0.91 7.01
CA ARG A 28 -8.23 0.05 6.80
C ARG A 28 -8.99 0.36 5.50
N GLY A 29 -8.38 1.07 4.55
CA GLY A 29 -8.97 1.37 3.26
C GLY A 29 -9.08 0.12 2.39
N ILE A 30 -10.02 0.15 1.45
CA ILE A 30 -10.27 -0.93 0.50
C ILE A 30 -9.81 -0.45 -0.88
N PHE A 31 -8.72 -1.03 -1.37
CA PHE A 31 -8.05 -0.70 -2.64
C PHE A 31 -7.94 -1.91 -3.56
N ARG A 32 -8.81 -2.91 -3.38
CA ARG A 32 -8.82 -4.14 -4.18
C ARG A 32 -8.84 -3.81 -5.67
N ARG A 33 -7.91 -4.37 -6.45
CA ARG A 33 -7.78 -4.12 -7.89
C ARG A 33 -7.62 -2.65 -8.30
N ALA A 34 -7.30 -1.76 -7.36
CA ALA A 34 -7.05 -0.36 -7.68
C ALA A 34 -5.76 -0.22 -8.50
N ILE A 35 -5.74 0.75 -9.41
CA ILE A 35 -4.55 1.08 -10.21
C ILE A 35 -3.84 2.25 -9.53
N LEU A 36 -2.76 1.96 -8.81
CA LEU A 36 -1.91 2.92 -8.09
C LEU A 36 -0.55 3.10 -8.78
N LYS A 37 -0.49 2.87 -10.09
CA LYS A 37 0.72 2.98 -10.91
C LYS A 37 1.36 4.36 -10.74
N ASN A 38 2.66 4.40 -10.49
CA ASN A 38 3.42 5.64 -10.30
C ASN A 38 2.84 6.59 -9.24
N ALA A 39 1.99 6.11 -8.33
CA ALA A 39 1.41 6.93 -7.27
C ALA A 39 2.50 7.37 -6.28
N ASN A 40 2.35 8.59 -5.75
CA ASN A 40 3.17 9.05 -4.64
C ASN A 40 2.47 8.71 -3.32
N LEU A 41 2.94 7.64 -2.68
CA LEU A 41 2.42 7.07 -1.44
C LEU A 41 3.43 7.18 -0.28
N ARG A 42 4.45 8.03 -0.44
CA ARG A 42 5.54 8.19 0.54
C ARG A 42 4.99 8.60 1.89
N ASP A 43 5.47 7.99 2.98
CA ASP A 43 5.05 8.28 4.35
C ASP A 43 3.53 8.07 4.61
N ALA A 44 2.78 7.44 3.70
CA ALA A 44 1.36 7.17 3.87
C ALA A 44 1.12 6.00 4.84
N ASP A 45 -0.05 5.99 5.46
CA ASP A 45 -0.44 4.91 6.37
C ASP A 45 -1.51 4.02 5.72
N PHE A 46 -1.11 2.83 5.29
CA PHE A 46 -1.95 1.76 4.76
C PHE A 46 -2.12 0.62 5.78
N SER A 47 -1.87 0.84 7.07
CA SER A 47 -2.01 -0.24 8.04
C SER A 47 -3.42 -0.82 8.04
N HIS A 48 -3.49 -2.15 8.04
CA HIS A 48 -4.71 -2.94 7.91
C HIS A 48 -5.52 -2.71 6.62
N ALA A 49 -4.94 -2.09 5.58
CA ALA A 49 -5.62 -1.90 4.30
C ALA A 49 -5.73 -3.21 3.50
N ASP A 50 -6.75 -3.26 2.64
CA ASP A 50 -6.96 -4.36 1.70
C ASP A 50 -6.50 -3.91 0.30
N LEU A 51 -5.30 -4.35 -0.10
CA LEU A 51 -4.62 -4.02 -1.35
C LEU A 51 -4.59 -5.22 -2.31
N ARG A 52 -5.48 -6.20 -2.12
CA ARG A 52 -5.47 -7.42 -2.95
C ARG A 52 -5.63 -7.09 -4.42
N ASP A 53 -4.78 -7.70 -5.24
CA ASP A 53 -4.73 -7.52 -6.69
C ASP A 53 -4.50 -6.06 -7.14
N ALA A 54 -4.07 -5.15 -6.25
CA ALA A 54 -3.80 -3.76 -6.61
C ALA A 54 -2.53 -3.65 -7.47
N ASP A 55 -2.54 -2.75 -8.44
CA ASP A 55 -1.35 -2.45 -9.25
C ASP A 55 -0.59 -1.27 -8.67
N LEU A 56 0.47 -1.55 -7.91
CA LEU A 56 1.38 -0.59 -7.29
C LEU A 56 2.67 -0.42 -8.11
N SER A 57 2.69 -0.83 -9.38
CA SER A 57 3.93 -0.78 -10.17
C SER A 57 4.45 0.65 -10.33
N GLY A 58 5.75 0.83 -10.08
CA GLY A 58 6.41 2.13 -10.07
C GLY A 58 5.99 3.09 -8.94
N ALA A 59 5.13 2.67 -8.01
CA ALA A 59 4.69 3.54 -6.92
C ALA A 59 5.84 3.92 -5.96
N HIS A 60 5.81 5.15 -5.45
CA HIS A 60 6.74 5.61 -4.43
C HIS A 60 6.18 5.27 -3.04
N LEU A 61 6.62 4.16 -2.45
CA LEU A 61 6.17 3.62 -1.16
C LEU A 61 7.23 3.82 -0.05
N ALA A 62 8.16 4.77 -0.22
CA ALA A 62 9.20 5.00 0.77
C ALA A 62 8.57 5.40 2.12
N CYS A 63 9.03 4.77 3.20
CA CYS A 63 8.52 4.96 4.57
C CYS A 63 7.00 4.73 4.75
N VAL A 64 6.35 3.98 3.83
CA VAL A 64 4.93 3.63 3.97
C VAL A 64 4.73 2.68 5.17
N ASN A 65 3.62 2.84 5.90
CA ASN A 65 3.20 1.86 6.90
C ASN A 65 2.24 0.84 6.25
N LEU A 66 2.66 -0.42 6.14
CA LEU A 66 1.88 -1.53 5.59
C LEU A 66 1.55 -2.60 6.65
N CYS A 67 1.76 -2.33 7.95
CA CYS A 67 1.48 -3.29 9.02
C CYS A 67 0.05 -3.83 8.95
N GLY A 68 -0.09 -5.15 8.98
CA GLY A 68 -1.36 -5.87 8.85
C GLY A 68 -2.10 -5.68 7.53
N ALA A 69 -1.49 -5.08 6.50
CA ALA A 69 -2.10 -4.94 5.19
C ALA A 69 -2.14 -6.29 4.45
N ASN A 70 -3.11 -6.45 3.54
CA ASN A 70 -3.18 -7.61 2.66
C ASN A 70 -2.79 -7.21 1.23
N LEU A 71 -1.59 -7.62 0.80
CA LEU A 71 -1.05 -7.37 -0.53
C LEU A 71 -1.20 -8.58 -1.46
N THR A 72 -1.98 -9.63 -1.12
CA THR A 72 -2.09 -10.84 -1.96
C THR A 72 -2.40 -10.47 -3.41
N GLY A 73 -1.57 -10.91 -4.35
CA GLY A 73 -1.71 -10.61 -5.77
C GLY A 73 -1.33 -9.18 -6.20
N ALA A 74 -0.92 -8.30 -5.29
CA ALA A 74 -0.54 -6.94 -5.62
C ALA A 74 0.75 -6.90 -6.45
N ASN A 75 0.77 -6.05 -7.48
CA ASN A 75 1.94 -5.86 -8.32
C ASN A 75 2.85 -4.75 -7.75
N LEU A 76 4.01 -5.13 -7.21
CA LEU A 76 5.03 -4.20 -6.68
C LEU A 76 6.21 -3.99 -7.63
N HIS A 77 6.10 -4.38 -8.91
CA HIS A 77 7.20 -4.24 -9.88
C HIS A 77 7.70 -2.78 -9.95
N ASN A 78 9.01 -2.57 -9.79
CA ASN A 78 9.66 -1.25 -9.73
C ASN A 78 9.14 -0.29 -8.65
N ALA A 79 8.35 -0.75 -7.67
CA ALA A 79 7.94 0.10 -6.56
C ALA A 79 9.12 0.37 -5.62
N ASN A 80 9.20 1.59 -5.07
CA ASN A 80 10.23 1.95 -4.10
C ASN A 80 9.72 1.68 -2.68
N LEU A 81 10.18 0.60 -2.05
CA LEU A 81 9.81 0.19 -0.68
C LEU A 81 10.85 0.58 0.37
N TRP A 82 11.78 1.50 0.07
CA TRP A 82 12.82 1.88 1.04
C TRP A 82 12.20 2.38 2.35
N GLY A 83 12.53 1.71 3.46
CA GLY A 83 11.99 2.05 4.78
C GLY A 83 10.50 1.75 4.95
N ALA A 84 9.86 1.03 4.03
CA ALA A 84 8.50 0.53 4.23
C ALA A 84 8.44 -0.36 5.47
N ILE A 85 7.39 -0.21 6.25
CA ILE A 85 7.21 -0.90 7.52
C ILE A 85 6.20 -2.02 7.31
N PHE A 86 6.60 -3.24 7.67
CA PHE A 86 5.80 -4.44 7.65
C PHE A 86 5.82 -5.08 9.04
N ASP A 87 4.80 -5.87 9.36
CA ASP A 87 4.74 -6.68 10.58
C ASP A 87 4.35 -8.13 10.25
N SER A 88 4.37 -9.02 11.25
CA SER A 88 4.03 -10.43 11.07
C SER A 88 2.56 -10.69 10.66
N ALA A 89 1.70 -9.68 10.72
CA ALA A 89 0.32 -9.75 10.24
C ALA A 89 0.18 -9.34 8.77
N THR A 90 1.23 -8.78 8.17
CA THR A 90 1.21 -8.32 6.78
C THR A 90 1.27 -9.52 5.84
N ILE A 91 0.37 -9.56 4.86
CA ILE A 91 0.34 -10.62 3.84
C ILE A 91 1.00 -10.09 2.57
N MET A 92 2.01 -10.78 2.07
CA MET A 92 2.82 -10.44 0.91
C MET A 92 2.13 -10.77 -0.42
N PRO A 93 2.65 -10.27 -1.56
CA PRO A 93 2.07 -10.54 -2.88
C PRO A 93 1.87 -12.02 -3.22
N ASP A 94 2.75 -12.89 -2.73
CA ASP A 94 2.67 -14.35 -2.94
C ASP A 94 1.68 -15.05 -2.00
N GLY A 95 1.04 -14.30 -1.10
CA GLY A 95 0.07 -14.81 -0.12
C GLY A 95 0.68 -15.31 1.19
N THR A 96 2.00 -15.23 1.36
CA THR A 96 2.68 -15.57 2.62
C THR A 96 2.60 -14.42 3.62
N PHE A 97 2.71 -14.71 4.92
CA PHE A 97 2.92 -13.66 5.91
C PHE A 97 4.36 -13.15 5.85
N TRP A 98 4.56 -11.86 6.11
CA TRP A 98 5.89 -11.29 6.27
C TRP A 98 6.67 -12.05 7.34
N ALA A 99 7.82 -12.61 6.95
CA ALA A 99 8.69 -13.36 7.85
C ALA A 99 9.67 -12.47 8.64
N GLY A 100 9.71 -11.16 8.35
CA GLY A 100 10.81 -10.29 8.78
C GLY A 100 11.97 -10.31 7.78
N ASP A 101 12.91 -9.38 7.96
CA ASP A 101 14.24 -9.53 7.37
C ASP A 101 14.96 -10.60 8.21
N GLU A 102 14.81 -11.87 7.82
CA GLU A 102 15.70 -12.93 8.28
C GLU A 102 17.11 -12.64 7.73
N ASN A 103 17.97 -12.11 8.60
CA ASN A 103 19.41 -12.01 8.36
C ASN A 103 20.07 -13.39 8.42
#